data_AF-A0A6C0NFK3-F1
#
_entry.id   AF-A0A6C0NFK3-F1
#
_cell.length_a   1.000
_cell.length_b   1.000
_cell.length_c   1.000
_cell.angle_alpha   90.00
_cell.angle_beta   90.00
_cell.angle_gamma   90.00
#
_symmetry.space_group_name_H-M   'P 1'
#
loop_
_entity.id
_entity.type
_entity.pdbx_description
1 polymer ?
#
loop_
_entity_poly.entity_id
_entity_poly.type
_entity_poly.pdbx_seq_one_letter_code
_entity_poly.pdbx_strand_id
1 'polypeptide(L)'
;MKFALGDVVNTMIGCTNGETIMLCHDTSLPRPYSLGFRVQGTEGLWMDVNKSIYLEGKSPQPHRWEPAEGWFAKYDHPLWKRYADLAAGAGHGGMDWFVIHAFVEALKAKAPMPIDIYDALAWSAITPLSEQSIAEGNRTLDFPDFTRGQWRTRKPIFALNDAY
;
A
#
# COMPACT_ATOMS: atom_id res chain seq x y z
N MET A 1 -7.15 -9.01 32.05
CA MET A 1 -7.73 -8.00 31.13
C MET A 1 -8.32 -8.75 29.94
N LYS A 2 -9.57 -8.49 29.55
CA LYS A 2 -10.17 -9.04 28.32
C LYS A 2 -10.22 -7.91 27.30
N PHE A 3 -9.47 -8.05 26.21
CA PHE A 3 -9.53 -7.11 25.09
C PHE A 3 -10.72 -7.48 24.19
N ALA A 4 -11.39 -6.46 23.64
CA ALA A 4 -12.47 -6.66 22.67
C ALA A 4 -11.95 -6.98 21.26
N LEU A 5 -10.73 -6.53 20.95
CA LEU A 5 -10.05 -6.76 19.67
C LEU A 5 -9.67 -8.24 19.53
N GLY A 6 -10.13 -8.87 18.44
CA GLY A 6 -9.67 -10.21 18.07
C GLY A 6 -8.21 -10.21 17.64
N ASP A 7 -7.53 -11.34 17.82
CA ASP A 7 -6.09 -11.46 17.52
C ASP A 7 -5.76 -11.17 16.05
N VAL A 8 -6.65 -11.61 15.15
CA VAL A 8 -6.56 -11.41 13.70
C VAL A 8 -7.88 -10.87 13.17
N VAL A 9 -7.84 -9.74 12.48
CA VAL A 9 -8.98 -9.17 11.75
C VAL A 9 -8.66 -9.13 10.27
N ASN A 10 -9.50 -9.77 9.45
CA ASN A 10 -9.40 -9.72 7.99
C ASN A 10 -10.48 -8.80 7.42
N THR A 11 -10.11 -7.91 6.51
CA THR A 11 -11.04 -6.97 5.86
C THR A 11 -10.93 -7.09 4.35
N MET A 12 -12.03 -7.45 3.70
CA MET A 12 -12.17 -7.46 2.25
C MET A 12 -12.79 -6.16 1.76
N ILE A 13 -12.14 -5.50 0.81
CA ILE A 13 -12.57 -4.22 0.23
C ILE A 13 -12.74 -4.40 -1.27
N GLY A 14 -13.92 -4.05 -1.79
CA GLY A 14 -14.16 -3.97 -3.23
C GLY A 14 -13.83 -2.57 -3.77
N CYS A 15 -13.13 -2.51 -4.89
CA CYS A 15 -12.80 -1.26 -5.58
C CYS A 15 -13.76 -1.00 -6.74
N THR A 16 -13.95 0.26 -7.13
CA THR A 16 -14.94 0.65 -8.15
C THR A 16 -14.63 0.06 -9.54
N ASN A 17 -13.37 -0.22 -9.86
CA ASN A 17 -12.97 -0.81 -11.15
C ASN A 17 -12.89 -2.34 -11.11
N GLY A 18 -13.31 -2.97 -10.01
CA GLY A 18 -13.42 -4.44 -9.88
C GLY A 18 -12.25 -5.11 -9.16
N GLU A 19 -11.21 -4.37 -8.75
CA GLU A 19 -10.15 -4.90 -7.91
C GLU A 19 -10.66 -5.24 -6.51
N THR A 20 -9.97 -6.13 -5.81
CA THR A 20 -10.23 -6.43 -4.41
C THR A 20 -8.95 -6.29 -3.60
N ILE A 21 -9.09 -5.77 -2.37
CA ILE A 21 -8.00 -5.61 -1.41
C ILE A 21 -8.35 -6.45 -0.19
N MET A 22 -7.40 -7.28 0.26
CA MET A 22 -7.48 -7.98 1.55
C MET A 22 -6.49 -7.33 2.51
N LEU A 23 -6.99 -6.82 3.63
CA LEU A 23 -6.18 -6.32 4.74
C LEU A 23 -6.21 -7.30 5.90
N CYS A 24 -5.09 -7.43 6.61
CA CYS A 24 -4.98 -8.25 7.81
C CYS A 24 -4.36 -7.41 8.93
N HIS A 25 -5.11 -7.24 10.02
CA HIS A 25 -4.62 -6.69 11.28
C HIS A 25 -4.28 -7.85 12.22
N ASP A 26 -3.00 -8.18 12.32
CA ASP A 26 -2.45 -9.25 13.15
C ASP A 26 -1.24 -8.72 13.93
N THR A 27 -1.48 -8.32 15.18
CA THR A 27 -0.49 -7.64 16.04
C THR A 27 -0.38 -8.25 17.44
N SER A 28 -1.20 -9.26 17.74
CA SER A 28 -1.36 -9.83 19.09
C SER A 28 -0.73 -11.23 19.21
N LEU A 29 -0.28 -11.81 18.10
CA LEU A 29 0.27 -13.16 18.03
C LEU A 29 1.77 -13.16 17.73
N PRO A 30 2.52 -14.14 18.25
CA PRO A 30 3.95 -14.26 17.97
C PRO A 30 4.16 -14.66 16.49
N ARG A 31 4.75 -13.75 15.71
CA ARG A 31 5.09 -13.98 14.30
C ARG A 31 6.30 -13.14 13.86
N PRO A 32 7.05 -13.56 12.83
CA PRO A 32 8.01 -12.68 12.18
C PRO A 32 7.32 -11.44 11.61
N TYR A 33 8.03 -10.31 11.58
CA TYR A 33 7.52 -9.10 10.95
C TYR A 33 7.31 -9.33 9.45
N SER A 34 6.09 -9.08 8.98
CA SER A 34 5.74 -9.06 7.56
C SER A 34 4.40 -8.37 7.37
N LEU A 35 4.31 -7.55 6.33
CA LEU A 35 3.06 -6.91 5.88
C LEU A 35 2.28 -7.78 4.88
N GLY A 36 2.83 -8.93 4.47
CA GLY A 36 2.12 -9.91 3.65
C GLY A 36 1.77 -9.43 2.25
N PHE A 37 2.55 -8.50 1.67
CA PHE A 37 2.19 -7.89 0.38
C PHE A 37 2.07 -8.91 -0.75
N ARG A 38 1.00 -8.73 -1.53
CA ARG A 38 0.71 -9.48 -2.74
C ARG A 38 0.04 -8.53 -3.74
N VAL A 39 0.62 -8.44 -4.94
CA VAL A 39 0.06 -7.64 -6.04
C VAL A 39 -0.12 -8.54 -7.24
N GLN A 40 -1.34 -8.64 -7.75
CA GLN A 40 -1.68 -9.54 -8.85
C GLN A 40 -2.43 -8.81 -9.94
N GLY A 41 -2.01 -9.01 -11.18
CA GLY A 41 -2.71 -8.58 -12.38
C GLY A 41 -2.77 -9.71 -13.41
N THR A 42 -3.22 -9.38 -14.62
CA THR A 42 -3.36 -10.33 -15.73
C THR A 42 -2.02 -10.86 -16.24
N GLU A 43 -0.94 -10.08 -16.11
CA GLU A 43 0.38 -10.40 -16.65
C GLU A 43 1.42 -10.70 -15.57
N GLY A 44 1.02 -10.77 -14.30
CA GLY A 44 2.00 -11.01 -13.26
C GLY A 44 1.48 -11.05 -11.85
N LEU A 45 2.34 -11.55 -10.98
CA LEU A 45 2.11 -11.69 -9.55
C LEU A 45 3.42 -11.47 -8.81
N TRP A 46 3.40 -10.58 -7.83
CA TRP A 46 4.47 -10.42 -6.86
C TRP A 46 3.97 -10.78 -5.46
N MET A 47 4.82 -11.41 -4.66
CA MET A 47 4.55 -11.73 -3.26
C MET A 47 5.80 -11.55 -2.41
N ASP A 48 5.72 -10.65 -1.42
CA ASP A 48 6.81 -10.28 -0.52
C ASP A 48 7.30 -11.47 0.31
N VAL A 49 6.38 -12.19 0.98
CA VAL A 49 6.72 -13.32 1.84
C VAL A 49 7.41 -14.46 1.08
N ASN A 50 7.02 -14.67 -0.18
CA ASN A 50 7.67 -15.65 -1.05
C ASN A 50 8.98 -15.13 -1.66
N LYS A 51 9.31 -13.84 -1.45
CA LYS A 51 10.46 -13.11 -2.01
C LYS A 51 10.59 -13.26 -3.53
N SER A 52 9.44 -13.40 -4.20
CA SER A 52 9.38 -13.87 -5.58
C SER A 52 8.38 -13.08 -6.41
N ILE A 53 8.61 -13.11 -7.71
CA ILE A 53 7.74 -12.54 -8.74
C ILE A 53 7.57 -13.55 -9.87
N TYR A 54 6.47 -13.44 -10.60
CA TYR A 54 6.23 -14.11 -11.87
C TYR A 54 5.62 -13.09 -12.82
N LEU A 55 6.15 -13.01 -14.05
CA LEU A 55 5.66 -12.14 -15.11
C LEU A 55 5.47 -12.96 -16.39
N GLU A 56 4.24 -12.98 -16.89
CA GLU A 56 3.88 -13.71 -18.11
C GLU A 56 4.68 -13.19 -19.31
N GLY A 57 5.29 -14.08 -20.08
CA GLY A 57 6.14 -13.74 -21.23
C GLY A 57 7.49 -13.06 -20.91
N LYS A 58 7.82 -12.85 -19.63
CA LYS A 58 9.09 -12.22 -19.21
C LYS A 58 9.93 -13.08 -18.28
N SER A 59 9.29 -13.84 -17.40
CA SER A 59 9.99 -14.76 -16.50
C SER A 59 10.68 -15.87 -17.29
N PRO A 60 11.86 -16.36 -16.83
CA PRO A 60 12.67 -17.31 -17.58
C PRO A 60 12.01 -18.69 -17.72
N GLN A 61 11.08 -19.04 -16.82
CA GLN A 61 10.35 -20.30 -16.86
C GLN A 61 8.84 -20.06 -16.67
N PRO A 62 7.99 -20.65 -17.52
CA PRO A 62 6.54 -20.53 -17.35
C PRO A 62 6.08 -21.24 -16.07
N HIS A 63 5.06 -20.67 -15.41
CA HIS A 63 4.45 -21.24 -14.20
C HIS A 63 5.43 -21.51 -13.04
N ARG A 64 6.55 -20.80 -12.99
CA ARG A 64 7.54 -20.90 -11.92
C ARG A 64 7.87 -19.53 -11.37
N TRP A 65 7.94 -19.45 -10.04
CA TRP A 65 8.45 -18.28 -9.35
C TRP A 65 9.93 -18.04 -9.69
N GLU A 66 10.32 -16.78 -9.73
CA GLU A 66 11.72 -16.35 -9.72
C GLU A 66 11.98 -15.34 -8.60
N PRO A 67 13.24 -15.20 -8.12
CA PRO A 67 13.59 -14.20 -7.12
C PRO A 67 13.26 -12.78 -7.59
N ALA A 68 12.62 -11.99 -6.72
CA ALA A 68 12.20 -10.62 -7.05
C ALA A 68 13.37 -9.61 -7.10
N GLU A 69 14.51 -9.91 -6.48
CA GLU A 69 15.63 -8.98 -6.29
C GLU A 69 16.15 -8.37 -7.61
N GLY A 70 16.32 -9.19 -8.65
CA GLY A 70 16.77 -8.69 -9.97
C GLY A 70 15.77 -7.75 -10.63
N TRP A 71 14.48 -7.95 -10.38
CA TRP A 71 13.41 -7.04 -10.86
C TRP A 71 13.42 -5.73 -10.10
N PHE A 72 13.64 -5.76 -8.79
CA PHE A 72 13.77 -4.54 -7.99
C PHE A 72 14.98 -3.71 -8.42
N ALA A 73 16.16 -4.31 -8.58
CA ALA A 73 17.33 -3.57 -9.06
C ALA A 73 17.09 -2.93 -10.44
N LYS A 74 16.41 -3.63 -11.35
CA LYS A 74 16.10 -3.14 -12.70
C LYS A 74 15.07 -2.00 -12.70
N TYR A 75 14.02 -2.13 -11.89
CA TYR A 75 12.88 -1.22 -11.85
C TYR A 75 12.87 -0.30 -10.62
N ASP A 76 14.01 -0.16 -9.95
CA ASP A 76 14.11 0.70 -8.77
C ASP A 76 13.70 2.14 -9.10
N HIS A 77 12.93 2.73 -8.19
CA HIS A 77 12.22 3.97 -8.44
C HIS A 77 13.23 5.12 -8.60
N PRO A 78 13.03 6.08 -9.53
CA PRO A 78 13.96 7.20 -9.72
C PRO A 78 14.27 7.99 -8.44
N LEU A 79 13.27 8.20 -7.57
CA LEU A 79 13.49 8.83 -6.27
C LEU A 79 14.49 8.04 -5.40
N TRP A 80 14.36 6.71 -5.35
CA TRP A 80 15.28 5.86 -4.60
C TRP A 80 16.69 5.94 -5.19
N LYS A 81 16.84 5.79 -6.51
CA LYS A 81 18.13 5.95 -7.20
C LYS A 81 18.80 7.30 -6.91
N ARG A 82 18.01 8.36 -6.76
CA ARG A 82 18.49 9.72 -6.54
C ARG A 82 18.84 10.00 -5.08
N TYR A 83 18.07 9.47 -4.13
CA TYR A 83 18.13 9.89 -2.73
C TYR A 83 18.43 8.75 -1.74
N ALA A 84 18.70 7.52 -2.20
CA ALA A 84 18.99 6.38 -1.31
C ALA A 84 20.09 6.68 -0.30
N ASP A 85 21.17 7.36 -0.69
CA ASP A 85 22.26 7.71 0.22
C ASP A 85 21.85 8.71 1.31
N LEU A 86 20.91 9.62 1.01
CA LEU A 86 20.36 10.56 2.01
C LEU A 86 19.34 9.89 2.92
N ALA A 87 18.59 8.92 2.38
CA ALA A 87 17.62 8.13 3.12
C ALA A 87 18.31 7.03 3.95
N ALA A 88 19.55 6.66 3.64
CA ALA A 88 20.27 5.58 4.31
C ALA A 88 20.38 5.85 5.82
N GLY A 89 19.96 4.87 6.62
CA GLY A 89 19.96 4.98 8.08
C GLY A 89 18.82 5.82 8.67
N ALA A 90 17.95 6.42 7.86
CA ALA A 90 16.77 7.08 8.36
C ALA A 90 15.68 6.05 8.75
N GLY A 91 15.17 6.14 9.98
CA GLY A 91 13.96 5.43 10.44
C GLY A 91 13.84 3.97 9.98
N HIS A 92 12.66 3.60 9.48
CA HIS A 92 12.31 2.25 9.04
C HIS A 92 12.92 1.85 7.69
N GLY A 93 14.25 1.84 7.59
CA GLY A 93 14.97 1.42 6.37
C GLY A 93 15.03 2.48 5.27
N GLY A 94 14.83 3.75 5.63
CA GLY A 94 14.96 4.92 4.75
C GLY A 94 13.64 5.47 4.21
N MET A 95 12.56 4.68 4.22
CA MET A 95 11.28 5.12 3.65
C MET A 95 10.70 6.37 4.32
N ASP A 96 10.92 6.54 5.63
CA ASP A 96 10.45 7.70 6.39
C ASP A 96 11.04 9.01 5.86
N TRP A 97 12.27 8.97 5.35
CA TRP A 97 12.91 10.13 4.73
C TRP A 97 12.13 10.58 3.51
N PHE A 98 11.71 9.66 2.64
CA PHE A 98 10.96 9.99 1.42
C PHE A 98 9.61 10.60 1.73
N VAL A 99 8.88 10.08 2.73
CA VAL A 99 7.58 10.62 3.13
C VAL A 99 7.72 12.06 3.65
N ILE A 100 8.71 12.32 4.50
CA ILE A 100 8.95 13.66 5.06
C ILE A 100 9.48 14.61 3.96
N HIS A 101 10.38 14.13 3.11
CA HIS A 101 10.91 14.89 1.99
C HIS A 101 9.79 15.31 1.03
N ALA A 102 8.91 14.39 0.64
CA ALA A 102 7.76 14.67 -0.21
C ALA A 102 6.85 15.75 0.38
N PHE A 103 6.57 15.66 1.68
CA PHE A 103 5.78 16.66 2.41
C PHE A 103 6.43 18.05 2.38
N VAL A 104 7.72 18.15 2.70
CA VAL A 104 8.45 19.43 2.75
C VAL A 104 8.58 20.06 1.36
N GLU A 105 8.91 19.27 0.34
CA GLU A 105 9.06 19.78 -1.03
C GLU A 105 7.71 20.23 -1.64
N ALA A 106 6.62 19.48 -1.40
CA ALA A 106 5.28 19.90 -1.80
C ALA A 106 4.91 21.26 -1.18
N LEU A 107 5.20 21.47 0.11
CA LEU A 107 4.96 22.74 0.79
C LEU A 107 5.78 23.89 0.19
N LYS A 108 7.08 23.68 -0.01
CA LYS A 108 7.97 24.69 -0.62
C LYS A 108 7.48 25.07 -2.02
N ALA A 109 7.04 24.09 -2.81
CA ALA A 109 6.54 24.28 -4.16
C ALA A 109 5.11 24.84 -4.22
N LYS A 110 4.39 24.93 -3.08
CA LYS A 110 2.95 25.23 -3.02
C LYS A 110 2.13 24.29 -3.92
N ALA A 111 2.53 23.03 -3.97
CA ALA A 111 1.89 21.98 -4.76
C ALA A 111 0.91 21.16 -3.91
N PRO A 112 -0.02 20.40 -4.54
CA PRO A 112 -0.85 19.45 -3.84
C PRO A 112 -0.02 18.37 -3.12
N MET A 113 -0.49 17.91 -1.96
CA MET A 113 0.13 16.80 -1.26
C MET A 113 -0.07 15.49 -2.04
N PRO A 114 0.97 14.64 -2.21
CA PRO A 114 0.85 13.37 -2.93
C PRO A 114 -0.15 12.39 -2.32
N ILE A 115 -0.25 12.38 -0.99
CA ILE A 115 -1.29 11.72 -0.20
C ILE A 115 -2.00 12.84 0.54
N ASP A 116 -3.25 13.11 0.20
CA ASP A 116 -4.00 14.24 0.74
C ASP A 116 -5.01 13.84 1.83
N ILE A 117 -5.79 14.82 2.29
CA ILE A 117 -6.77 14.60 3.36
C ILE A 117 -7.84 13.56 2.98
N TYR A 118 -8.20 13.44 1.71
CA TYR A 118 -9.22 12.49 1.28
C TYR A 118 -8.68 11.06 1.33
N ASP A 119 -7.41 10.87 0.95
CA ASP A 119 -6.73 9.58 1.07
C ASP A 119 -6.62 9.17 2.54
N ALA A 120 -6.19 10.10 3.40
CA ALA A 120 -6.09 9.88 4.85
C ALA A 120 -7.46 9.54 5.49
N LEU A 121 -8.53 10.23 5.11
CA LEU A 121 -9.89 9.94 5.58
C LEU A 121 -10.38 8.58 5.06
N ALA A 122 -10.13 8.25 3.80
CA ALA A 122 -10.50 6.97 3.23
C ALA A 122 -9.82 5.82 4.00
N TRP A 123 -8.51 5.89 4.24
CA TRP A 123 -7.82 4.85 5.00
C TRP A 123 -8.29 4.78 6.46
N SER A 124 -8.48 5.93 7.10
CA SER A 124 -8.94 5.98 8.49
C SER A 124 -10.36 5.45 8.68
N ALA A 125 -11.22 5.56 7.66
CA ALA A 125 -12.60 5.05 7.71
C ALA A 125 -12.68 3.52 7.80
N ILE A 126 -11.62 2.81 7.39
CA ILE A 126 -11.57 1.34 7.47
C ILE A 126 -11.75 0.88 8.92
N THR A 127 -11.15 1.56 9.89
CA THR A 127 -11.25 1.21 11.31
C THR A 127 -12.70 1.20 11.80
N PRO A 128 -13.45 2.32 11.83
CA PRO A 128 -14.82 2.32 12.33
C PRO A 128 -15.78 1.48 11.47
N LEU A 129 -15.55 1.39 10.16
CA LEU A 129 -16.37 0.52 9.30
C LEU A 129 -16.15 -0.96 9.62
N SER A 130 -14.91 -1.38 9.89
CA SER A 130 -14.62 -2.77 10.27
C SER A 130 -15.22 -3.11 11.64
N GLU A 131 -15.16 -2.19 12.61
CA GLU A 131 -15.80 -2.33 13.92
C GLU A 131 -17.32 -2.47 13.78
N GLN A 132 -17.94 -1.60 12.97
CA GLN A 132 -19.37 -1.66 12.68
C GLN A 132 -19.75 -2.97 11.99
N SER A 133 -18.98 -3.40 10.98
CA SER A 133 -19.23 -4.64 10.26
C SER A 133 -19.23 -5.84 11.20
N ILE A 134 -18.22 -5.95 12.08
CA ILE A 134 -18.13 -7.02 13.09
C ILE A 134 -19.33 -6.97 14.05
N ALA A 135 -19.69 -5.80 14.55
CA ALA A 135 -20.82 -5.61 15.47
C ALA A 135 -22.17 -6.00 14.83
N GLU A 136 -22.29 -5.86 13.52
CA GLU A 136 -23.50 -6.17 12.74
C GLU A 136 -23.44 -7.54 12.05
N GLY A 137 -22.63 -8.47 12.58
CA GLY A 137 -22.58 -9.85 12.11
C GLY A 137 -21.73 -10.06 10.85
N ASN A 138 -20.69 -9.26 10.68
CA ASN A 138 -19.79 -9.25 9.51
C ASN A 138 -20.49 -8.88 8.20
N ARG A 139 -21.49 -8.00 8.25
CA ARG A 139 -22.17 -7.54 7.03
C ARG A 139 -21.28 -6.63 6.19
N THR A 140 -21.50 -6.63 4.89
CA THR A 140 -20.91 -5.64 3.97
C THR A 140 -21.47 -4.25 4.24
N LEU A 141 -20.59 -3.25 4.26
CA LEU A 141 -20.93 -1.83 4.44
C LEU A 141 -20.49 -1.03 3.23
N ASP A 142 -21.23 0.05 2.94
CA ASP A 142 -20.85 1.01 1.92
C ASP A 142 -19.69 1.89 2.40
N PHE A 143 -18.77 2.19 1.49
CA PHE A 143 -17.64 3.07 1.77
C PHE A 143 -18.02 4.54 1.52
N PRO A 144 -17.81 5.47 2.47
CA PRO A 144 -18.09 6.87 2.24
C PRO A 144 -17.20 7.49 1.15
N ASP A 145 -17.81 8.23 0.24
CA ASP A 145 -17.07 9.05 -0.72
C ASP A 145 -16.74 10.43 -0.13
N PHE A 146 -15.58 10.53 0.52
CA PHE A 146 -15.08 11.78 1.09
C PHE A 146 -14.76 12.84 0.03
N THR A 147 -14.54 12.43 -1.23
CA THR A 147 -14.25 13.34 -2.33
C THR A 147 -15.50 13.94 -2.96
N ARG A 148 -16.70 13.45 -2.60
CA ARG A 148 -18.00 13.87 -3.17
C ARG A 148 -18.01 13.78 -4.70
N GLY A 149 -17.52 12.66 -5.23
CA GLY A 149 -17.46 12.35 -6.66
C GLY A 149 -16.21 12.84 -7.37
N GLN A 150 -15.36 13.66 -6.75
CA GLN A 150 -14.16 14.21 -7.39
C GLN A 150 -13.11 13.12 -7.69
N TRP A 151 -13.12 11.99 -6.99
CA TRP A 151 -12.23 10.85 -7.28
C TRP A 151 -12.29 10.40 -8.75
N ARG A 152 -13.40 10.62 -9.45
CA ARG A 152 -13.60 10.24 -10.86
C ARG A 152 -12.73 11.03 -11.84
N THR A 153 -12.33 12.25 -11.48
CA THR A 153 -11.60 13.17 -12.37
C THR A 153 -10.22 13.54 -11.82
N ARG A 154 -9.94 13.23 -10.55
CA ARG A 154 -8.63 13.41 -9.93
C ARG A 154 -7.59 12.55 -10.66
N LYS A 155 -6.43 13.15 -10.91
CA LYS A 155 -5.28 12.44 -11.48
C LYS A 155 -4.38 11.93 -10.36
N PRO A 156 -3.82 10.71 -10.47
CA PRO A 156 -2.78 10.28 -9.56
C PRO A 156 -1.56 11.20 -9.70
N ILE A 157 -0.91 11.52 -8.59
CA ILE A 157 0.30 12.37 -8.56
C ILE A 157 1.43 11.79 -7.71
N PHE A 158 1.18 10.68 -7.00
CA PHE A 158 2.15 10.05 -6.11
C PHE A 158 3.31 9.44 -6.90
N ALA A 159 4.54 9.91 -6.62
CA ALA A 159 5.79 9.35 -7.14
C ALA A 159 5.80 9.15 -8.67
N LEU A 160 5.22 10.06 -9.45
CA LEU A 160 5.21 9.95 -10.91
C LEU A 160 6.48 10.48 -11.59
N ASN A 161 7.39 11.07 -10.82
CA ASN A 161 8.66 11.63 -11.30
C ASN A 161 9.76 11.46 -10.23
N ASP A 162 10.92 12.07 -10.45
CA ASP A 162 12.11 12.01 -9.60
C ASP A 162 12.30 13.26 -8.73
N ALA A 163 11.27 14.09 -8.57
CA ALA A 163 11.35 15.34 -7.82
C ALA A 163 11.23 15.10 -6.30
N TYR A 164 10.06 14.67 -5.83
CA TYR A 164 9.76 14.39 -4.42
C TYR A 164 8.55 13.47 -4.24
#